data_AF-A0A653DAZ7-F1
#
_entry.id   AF-A0A653DAZ7-F1
#
_cell.length_a   1.000
_cell.length_b   1.000
_cell.length_c   1.000
_cell.angle_alpha   90.00
_cell.angle_beta   90.00
_cell.angle_gamma   90.00
#
_symmetry.space_group_name_H-M   'P 1'
#
loop_
_entity.id
_entity.type
_entity.pdbx_description
1 polymer ?
#
loop_
_entity_poly.entity_id
_entity_poly.type
_entity_poly.pdbx_seq_one_letter_code
_entity_poly.pdbx_strand_id
1 'polypeptide(L)'
;MPLPLIELFYSSLQTGMRGAFGKPQGTVARVHIGQPIMSVRSSDRFKAAVIEALRRAKFKFPGRQKIYVSKKWGFTKYDREQYEKLKSEGRLAPDGCNVQYRPEHGPFGQLEEGSGRSCCFLSIVLNI
;
A
#
# COMPACT_ATOMS: atom_id res chain seq x y z
N MET A 1 -45.44 -20.18 -16.66
CA MET A 1 -44.27 -20.66 -15.89
C MET A 1 -44.16 -19.78 -14.66
N PRO A 2 -44.65 -20.26 -13.50
CA PRO A 2 -44.88 -19.44 -12.31
C PRO A 2 -43.55 -19.13 -11.61
N LEU A 3 -43.47 -17.90 -11.09
CA LEU A 3 -42.42 -17.42 -10.19
C LEU A 3 -42.28 -18.37 -8.97
N PRO A 4 -41.06 -18.62 -8.46
CA PRO A 4 -40.91 -19.39 -7.23
C PRO A 4 -41.46 -18.56 -6.06
N LEU A 5 -42.54 -19.07 -5.48
CA LEU A 5 -43.03 -18.81 -4.13
C LEU A 5 -41.90 -19.07 -3.11
N ILE A 6 -40.99 -18.12 -2.96
CA ILE A 6 -40.08 -18.01 -1.80
C ILE A 6 -40.57 -16.81 -0.98
N GLU A 7 -41.81 -16.87 -0.56
CA GLU A 7 -42.41 -16.00 0.46
C GLU A 7 -43.52 -16.88 1.06
N LEU A 8 -43.62 -16.93 2.39
CA LEU A 8 -44.66 -17.63 3.19
C LEU A 8 -44.41 -19.08 3.64
N PHE A 9 -43.21 -19.38 4.14
CA PHE A 9 -43.11 -20.28 5.30
C PHE A 9 -42.13 -19.73 6.34
N TYR A 10 -42.40 -18.51 6.81
CA TYR A 10 -41.76 -18.00 8.02
C TYR A 10 -42.46 -18.59 9.25
N SER A 11 -42.22 -19.88 9.50
CA SER A 11 -42.23 -20.37 10.89
C SER A 11 -40.86 -20.02 11.46
N SER A 12 -40.82 -19.30 12.58
CA SER A 12 -39.62 -18.81 13.28
C SER A 12 -38.74 -19.93 13.88
N LEU A 13 -38.64 -21.08 13.20
CA LEU A 13 -37.91 -22.25 13.66
C LEU A 13 -36.42 -22.08 13.34
N GLN A 14 -35.62 -21.97 14.40
CA GLN A 14 -34.17 -22.04 14.34
C GLN A 14 -33.75 -23.41 13.76
N THR A 15 -33.16 -23.43 12.57
CA THR A 15 -32.73 -24.67 11.89
C THR A 15 -31.41 -25.25 12.43
N GLY A 16 -30.83 -24.63 13.46
CA GLY A 16 -29.55 -25.03 14.04
C GLY A 16 -28.43 -24.98 13.00
N MET A 17 -27.67 -26.07 12.88
CA MET A 17 -26.56 -26.22 11.93
C MET A 17 -26.97 -26.79 10.56
N ARG A 18 -28.27 -26.95 10.30
CA ARG A 18 -28.74 -27.51 9.02
C ARG A 18 -28.56 -26.47 7.90
N GLY A 19 -27.70 -26.78 6.91
CA GLY A 19 -27.43 -25.87 5.79
C GLY A 19 -26.52 -24.70 6.16
N ALA A 20 -25.52 -24.91 7.03
CA ALA A 20 -24.68 -23.88 7.65
C ALA A 20 -23.68 -23.15 6.72
N PHE A 21 -23.87 -23.18 5.40
CA PHE A 21 -23.06 -22.34 4.53
C PHE A 21 -23.50 -20.88 4.69
N GLY A 22 -22.59 -20.06 5.22
CA GLY A 22 -22.86 -18.67 5.56
C GLY A 22 -23.10 -17.79 4.34
N LYS A 23 -23.95 -16.78 4.50
CA LYS A 23 -24.04 -15.65 3.56
C LYS A 23 -22.79 -14.77 3.73
N PRO A 24 -22.27 -14.16 2.66
CA PRO A 24 -21.12 -13.27 2.77
C PRO A 24 -21.51 -12.00 3.54
N GLN A 25 -20.82 -11.71 4.65
CA GLN A 25 -21.09 -10.56 5.52
C GLN A 25 -20.05 -9.43 5.40
N GLY A 26 -18.82 -9.73 4.97
CA GLY A 26 -17.76 -8.74 4.88
C GLY A 26 -16.50 -9.26 4.18
N THR A 27 -15.55 -8.36 3.95
CA THR A 27 -14.25 -8.65 3.35
C THR A 27 -13.13 -8.52 4.38
N VAL A 28 -12.09 -9.32 4.22
CA VAL A 28 -10.91 -9.30 5.10
C VAL A 28 -9.64 -9.31 4.27
N ALA A 29 -8.61 -8.59 4.71
CA ALA A 29 -7.28 -8.63 4.12
C ALA A 29 -6.45 -9.72 4.81
N ARG A 30 -5.86 -10.63 4.04
CA ARG A 30 -4.88 -11.61 4.54
C ARG A 30 -3.49 -10.98 4.52
N VAL A 31 -2.80 -11.02 5.66
CA VAL A 31 -1.47 -10.41 5.83
C VAL A 31 -0.50 -11.46 6.35
N HIS A 32 0.68 -11.54 5.73
CA HIS A 32 1.79 -12.40 6.16
C HIS A 32 2.80 -11.66 7.04
N ILE A 33 3.64 -12.40 7.76
CA ILE A 33 4.69 -11.83 8.62
C ILE A 33 5.67 -11.01 7.77
N GLY A 34 5.95 -9.77 8.18
CA GLY A 34 6.83 -8.86 7.44
C GLY A 34 6.19 -8.18 6.22
N GLN A 35 4.90 -8.42 5.95
CA GLN A 35 4.18 -7.70 4.90
C GLN A 35 3.82 -6.27 5.38
N PRO A 36 4.06 -5.25 4.55
CA PRO A 36 3.69 -3.87 4.89
C PRO A 36 2.17 -3.67 4.78
N ILE A 37 1.56 -3.14 5.85
CA ILE A 37 0.12 -2.84 5.89
C ILE A 37 -0.13 -1.40 5.48
N MET A 38 0.60 -0.47 6.10
CA MET A 38 0.45 0.96 5.89
C MET A 38 1.82 1.58 5.65
N SER A 39 1.91 2.46 4.65
CA SER A 39 3.13 3.21 4.34
C SER A 39 2.81 4.68 4.19
N VAL A 40 3.68 5.53 4.74
CA VAL A 40 3.52 6.98 4.73
C VAL A 40 4.79 7.60 4.17
N ARG A 41 4.64 8.49 3.18
CA ARG A 41 5.71 9.36 2.69
C ARG A 41 5.61 10.72 3.36
N SER A 42 6.73 11.21 3.86
CA SER A 42 6.81 12.53 4.48
C SER A 42 8.20 13.12 4.27
N SER A 43 8.31 14.45 4.40
CA SER A 43 9.62 15.09 4.49
C SER A 43 10.33 14.67 5.78
N ASP A 44 11.67 14.61 5.76
CA ASP A 44 12.48 14.24 6.93
C ASP A 44 12.19 15.08 8.19
N ARG A 45 11.68 16.32 8.00
CA ARG A 45 11.27 17.22 9.09
C ARG A 45 10.17 16.62 9.98
N PHE A 46 9.24 15.85 9.41
CA PHE A 46 8.06 15.33 10.12
C PHE A 46 8.23 13.89 10.61
N LYS A 47 9.45 13.35 10.59
CA LYS A 47 9.73 11.95 10.96
C LYS A 47 9.15 11.57 12.32
N ALA A 48 9.36 12.40 13.36
CA ALA A 48 8.88 12.12 14.70
C ALA A 48 7.35 12.09 14.79
N ALA A 49 6.68 13.04 14.13
CA ALA A 49 5.23 13.12 14.09
C ALA A 49 4.60 11.90 13.41
N VAL A 50 5.22 11.41 12.33
CA VAL A 50 4.73 10.22 11.61
C VAL A 50 4.92 8.95 12.43
N ILE A 51 6.03 8.81 13.17
CA ILE A 51 6.23 7.67 14.08
C ILE A 51 5.14 7.64 15.16
N GLU A 52 4.79 8.79 15.73
CA GLU A 52 3.72 8.87 16.73
C GLU A 52 2.34 8.56 16.14
N ALA A 53 2.05 9.05 14.93
CA ALA A 53 0.82 8.72 14.23
C ALA A 53 0.69 7.21 13.96
N LEU A 54 1.77 6.56 13.52
CA LEU A 54 1.78 5.11 13.29
C LEU A 54 1.73 4.30 14.60
N ARG A 55 2.27 4.84 15.70
CA ARG A 55 2.08 4.26 17.05
C ARG A 55 0.61 4.25 17.46
N ARG A 56 -0.14 5.31 17.15
CA ARG A 56 -1.58 5.38 17.42
C ARG A 56 -2.38 4.45 16.50
N ALA A 57 -2.04 4.41 15.21
CA ALA A 57 -2.69 3.53 14.24
C ALA A 57 -2.51 2.05 14.59
N LYS A 58 -1.32 1.68 15.10
CA LYS A 58 -1.00 0.33 15.55
C LYS A 58 -2.04 -0.26 16.52
N PHE A 59 -2.61 0.55 17.43
CA PHE A 59 -3.61 0.06 18.40
C PHE A 59 -4.91 -0.42 17.78
N LYS A 60 -5.20 -0.08 16.51
CA LYS A 60 -6.39 -0.56 15.80
C LYS A 60 -6.18 -1.91 15.13
N PHE A 61 -4.94 -2.36 15.00
CA PHE A 61 -4.61 -3.65 14.40
C PHE A 61 -4.35 -4.71 15.48
N PRO A 62 -4.93 -5.90 15.35
CA PRO A 62 -4.69 -6.99 16.29
C PRO A 62 -3.26 -7.52 16.15
N GLY A 63 -2.64 -7.91 17.28
CA GLY A 63 -1.30 -8.49 17.31
C GLY A 63 -0.18 -7.49 17.61
N ARG A 64 1.06 -7.87 17.30
CA ARG A 64 2.25 -7.04 17.49
C ARG A 64 2.74 -6.55 16.15
N GLN A 65 2.70 -5.24 15.92
CA GLN A 65 3.24 -4.61 14.71
C GLN A 65 4.56 -3.89 15.00
N LYS A 66 5.44 -3.84 14.02
CA LYS A 66 6.72 -3.11 14.07
C LYS A 66 6.67 -1.92 13.12
N ILE A 67 7.10 -0.76 13.61
CA ILE A 67 7.27 0.44 12.81
C ILE A 67 8.71 0.44 12.28
N TYR A 68 8.87 0.49 10.97
CA TYR A 68 10.16 0.52 10.30
C TYR A 68 10.33 1.81 9.51
N VAL A 69 11.52 2.40 9.58
CA VAL A 69 11.91 3.54 8.75
C VAL A 69 12.70 3.02 7.56
N SER A 70 12.15 3.18 6.35
CA SER A 70 12.80 2.70 5.14
C SER A 70 14.02 3.53 4.75
N LYS A 71 15.03 2.85 4.18
CA LYS A 71 16.16 3.48 3.49
C LYS A 71 15.83 3.87 2.06
N LYS A 72 14.71 3.39 1.51
CA LYS A 72 14.28 3.69 0.15
C LYS A 72 13.79 5.13 0.00
N TRP A 73 13.90 5.66 -1.21
CA TRP A 73 13.37 6.98 -1.55
C TRP A 73 11.86 6.91 -1.79
N GLY A 74 11.06 7.31 -0.80
CA GLY A 74 9.61 7.26 -0.93
C GLY A 74 9.08 5.85 -1.27
N PHE A 75 8.17 5.76 -2.24
CA PHE A 75 7.55 4.51 -2.68
C PHE A 75 8.32 3.83 -3.83
N THR A 76 9.54 4.29 -4.10
CA THR A 76 10.38 3.70 -5.14
C THR A 76 11.11 2.45 -4.63
N LYS A 77 11.67 1.70 -5.57
CA LYS A 77 12.46 0.50 -5.27
C LYS A 77 13.90 0.84 -4.84
N TYR A 78 14.37 2.04 -5.16
CA TYR A 78 15.75 2.49 -5.01
C TYR A 78 16.03 3.03 -3.61
N ASP A 79 17.26 2.83 -3.14
CA ASP A 79 17.80 3.53 -1.98
C ASP A 79 18.07 5.01 -2.31
N ARG A 80 18.17 5.87 -1.28
CA ARG A 80 18.33 7.33 -1.49
C ARG A 80 19.55 7.67 -2.33
N GLU A 81 20.69 7.05 -2.03
CA GLU A 81 21.95 7.27 -2.75
C GLU A 81 21.85 6.85 -4.22
N GLN A 82 21.19 5.72 -4.50
CA GLN A 82 20.99 5.24 -5.87
C GLN A 82 20.03 6.14 -6.64
N TYR A 83 18.98 6.63 -5.96
CA TYR A 83 18.01 7.54 -6.54
C TYR A 83 18.65 8.87 -6.95
N GLU A 84 19.53 9.43 -6.10
CA GLU A 84 20.26 10.66 -6.42
C GLU A 84 21.18 10.50 -7.63
N LYS A 85 21.90 9.37 -7.74
CA LYS A 85 22.74 9.06 -8.91
C LYS A 85 21.92 8.96 -10.19
N LEU A 86 20.88 8.12 -10.19
CA LEU A 86 20.00 7.93 -11.35
C LEU A 86 19.26 9.21 -11.75
N LYS A 87 19.02 10.10 -10.78
CA LYS A 87 18.46 11.43 -11.02
C LYS A 87 19.49 12.35 -11.67
N SER A 88 20.74 12.37 -11.19
CA SER A 88 21.81 13.16 -11.81
C SER A 88 22.13 12.71 -13.22
N GLU A 89 21.97 11.42 -13.50
CA GLU A 89 22.13 10.84 -14.85
C GLU A 89 20.89 11.07 -15.75
N GLY A 90 19.81 11.66 -15.23
CA GLY A 90 18.59 11.94 -16.01
C GLY A 90 17.81 10.68 -16.44
N ARG A 91 18.08 9.52 -15.83
CA ARG A 91 17.49 8.23 -16.23
C ARG A 91 16.10 7.94 -15.65
N LEU A 92 15.60 8.84 -14.81
CA LEU A 92 14.34 8.69 -14.09
C LEU A 92 13.28 9.61 -14.68
N ALA A 93 12.18 9.02 -15.16
CA ALA A 93 11.00 9.75 -15.57
C ALA A 93 10.00 9.83 -14.39
N PRO A 94 9.45 11.02 -14.07
CA PRO A 94 8.48 11.15 -12.99
C PRO A 94 7.10 10.63 -13.41
N ASP A 95 6.52 9.72 -12.60
CA ASP A 95 5.20 9.14 -12.81
C ASP A 95 4.29 9.39 -11.61
N GLY A 96 4.07 10.67 -11.34
CA GLY A 96 3.26 11.16 -10.23
C GLY A 96 3.81 10.72 -8.88
N CYS A 97 3.27 9.63 -8.33
CA CYS A 97 3.72 9.09 -7.04
C CYS A 97 4.95 8.18 -7.16
N ASN A 98 5.13 7.53 -8.31
CA ASN A 98 6.21 6.60 -8.57
C ASN A 98 7.17 7.18 -9.62
N VAL A 99 8.17 6.38 -9.99
CA VAL A 99 9.20 6.76 -10.94
C VAL A 99 9.44 5.60 -11.90
N GLN A 100 9.42 5.87 -13.19
CA GLN A 100 9.85 4.92 -14.22
C GLN A 100 11.34 5.08 -14.49
N TYR A 101 12.01 3.94 -14.64
CA TYR A 101 13.37 3.87 -15.14
C TYR A 101 13.35 3.87 -16.66
N ARG A 102 14.08 4.78 -17.29
CA ARG A 102 14.23 4.80 -18.74
C ARG A 102 15.42 3.91 -19.12
N PRO A 103 15.19 2.74 -19.75
CA PRO A 103 16.27 1.90 -20.25
C PRO A 103 16.96 2.59 -21.43
N GLU A 104 18.22 2.24 -21.68
CA GLU A 104 18.95 2.65 -22.90
C GLU A 104 18.43 1.97 -24.18
N HIS A 105 17.45 1.07 -24.03
CA HIS A 105 16.85 0.35 -25.13
C HIS A 105 15.45 0.90 -25.43
N GLY A 106 15.35 1.67 -26.52
CA GLY A 106 14.11 2.25 -27.02
C GLY A 106 14.35 2.94 -28.37
N PRO A 107 13.29 3.32 -29.11
CA PRO A 107 13.43 4.08 -30.35
C PRO A 107 14.15 5.41 -30.08
N PHE A 108 15.15 5.75 -30.92
CA PHE A 108 16.16 6.81 -30.72
C PHE A 108 15.64 8.26 -30.55
N GLY A 109 14.33 8.50 -30.49
CA GLY A 109 13.72 9.84 -30.53
C GLY A 109 13.14 10.38 -29.22
N GLN A 110 13.23 9.68 -28.08
CA GLN A 110 12.58 10.10 -26.83
C GLN A 110 13.57 10.16 -25.65
N LEU A 111 14.48 11.12 -25.69
CA LEU A 111 15.32 11.49 -24.55
C LEU A 111 15.04 12.94 -24.14
N GLU A 112 13.80 13.22 -23.71
CA GLU A 112 13.50 14.48 -23.05
C GLU A 112 13.65 14.36 -21.53
N GLU A 113 14.32 15.36 -20.95
CA GLU A 113 14.74 15.46 -19.56
C GLU A 113 13.53 15.61 -18.61
N GLY A 114 13.32 14.60 -17.77
CA GLY A 114 12.30 14.63 -16.73
C GLY A 114 12.75 15.50 -15.56
N SER A 115 12.42 16.79 -15.57
CA SER A 115 12.67 17.72 -14.45
C SER A 115 11.72 17.46 -13.26
N GLY A 116 12.04 16.44 -12.46
CA GLY A 116 11.30 16.14 -11.22
C GLY A 116 11.85 16.91 -10.01
N ARG A 117 11.01 17.72 -9.35
CA ARG A 117 11.33 18.38 -8.06
C ARG A 117 11.68 17.32 -7.00
N SER A 118 12.91 17.30 -6.50
CA SER A 118 13.30 16.43 -5.37
C SER A 118 12.90 17.09 -4.06
N CYS A 119 11.85 16.58 -3.45
CA CYS A 119 11.71 16.69 -2.00
C CYS A 119 12.24 15.39 -1.40
N CYS A 120 13.16 15.49 -0.43
CA CYS A 120 13.64 14.35 0.33
C CYS A 120 12.47 13.68 1.05
N PHE A 121 12.11 12.46 0.61
CA PHE A 121 10.95 11.76 1.14
C PHE A 121 11.37 10.47 1.85
N LEU A 122 11.07 10.45 3.13
CA LEU A 122 11.17 9.28 3.99
C LEU A 122 9.89 8.46 3.87
N SER A 123 10.03 7.17 3.61
CA SER A 123 8.94 6.20 3.77
C SER A 123 9.04 5.53 5.12
N ILE A 124 8.00 5.71 5.94
CA ILE A 124 7.84 4.95 7.19
C ILE A 124 6.74 3.94 6.96
N VAL A 125 7.01 2.69 7.34
CA VAL A 125 6.17 1.55 7.05
C VAL A 125 5.80 0.85 8.34
N LEU A 126 4.52 0.49 8.47
CA LEU A 126 4.01 -0.37 9.54
C LEU A 126 3.93 -1.80 9.01
N ASN A 127 4.72 -2.69 9.62
CA ASN A 127 4.74 -4.12 9.32
C ASN A 127 4.09 -4.90 10.46
N ILE A 128 3.54 -6.08 10.14
CA ILE A 128 3.14 -7.09 11.13
C ILE A 128 4.39 -7.80 11.68
#